data_AF-A0A0W7YQY3-F1
#
_entry.id   AF-A0A0W7YQY3-F1
#
_cell.length_a   1.000
_cell.length_b   1.000
_cell.length_c   1.000
_cell.angle_alpha   90.00
_cell.angle_beta   90.00
_cell.angle_gamma   90.00
#
_symmetry.space_group_name_H-M   'P 1'
#
loop_
_entity.id
_entity.type
_entity.pdbx_description
1 polymer ?
#
loop_
_entity_poly.entity_id
_entity_poly.type
_entity_poly.pdbx_seq_one_letter_code
_entity_poly.pdbx_strand_id
1 'polypeptide(L)'
;MSGLPNQPLTAAKYVIAHESGNGNNTGPNALENEIAYMNRNKANAFTSHWVGGGGRIIQIAPVGKLQYGCGPKGNPLSYAQVELARTDNKEQFKKDYAAYIWLLRELAKEAGIPVVLDGAGNGIKSHRWISDNLKGTNHRDPYSYLESMGISEAQFKLDIKNGLGEVKEAQITEAKVMLNDVKTIPAVIIDGRTHVQVRELAELLGLKLVYNNKSKITKLYVMK
;
A
#
# COMPACT_ATOMS: atom_id res chain seq x y z
N MET A 1 -1.81 -18.91 15.99
CA MET A 1 -3.17 -19.42 16.33
C MET A 1 -3.11 -20.93 16.51
N SER A 2 -3.76 -21.51 17.53
CA SER A 2 -3.75 -22.97 17.76
C SER A 2 -4.88 -23.68 17.02
N GLY A 3 -4.72 -24.98 16.74
CA GLY A 3 -5.77 -25.84 16.17
C GLY A 3 -6.09 -25.61 14.69
N LEU A 4 -5.17 -24.99 13.94
CA LEU A 4 -5.31 -24.84 12.49
C LEU A 4 -4.96 -26.15 11.77
N PRO A 5 -5.58 -26.44 10.61
CA PRO A 5 -5.22 -27.60 9.81
C PRO A 5 -3.75 -27.52 9.37
N ASN A 6 -3.02 -28.62 9.53
CA ASN A 6 -1.63 -28.75 9.08
C ASN A 6 -1.57 -29.57 7.78
N GLN A 7 -2.31 -29.13 6.76
CA GLN A 7 -2.38 -29.82 5.47
C GLN A 7 -1.42 -29.17 4.46
N PRO A 8 -0.72 -29.97 3.64
CA PRO A 8 0.15 -29.44 2.59
C PRO A 8 -0.68 -28.78 1.47
N LEU A 9 -0.06 -27.85 0.76
CA LEU A 9 -0.60 -27.31 -0.48
C LEU A 9 -0.45 -28.35 -1.61
N THR A 10 -1.33 -28.27 -2.61
CA THR A 10 -1.13 -29.01 -3.87
C THR A 10 0.06 -28.44 -4.64
N ALA A 11 0.22 -27.11 -4.65
CA ALA A 11 1.38 -26.41 -5.17
C ALA A 11 1.43 -24.99 -4.61
N ALA A 12 2.62 -24.40 -4.46
CA ALA A 12 2.75 -22.98 -4.13
C ALA A 12 2.75 -22.14 -5.42
N LYS A 13 1.58 -21.67 -5.86
CA LYS A 13 1.43 -20.88 -7.09
C LYS A 13 1.13 -19.41 -6.84
N TYR A 14 0.47 -19.11 -5.72
CA TYR A 14 -0.08 -17.78 -5.47
C TYR A 14 0.26 -17.24 -4.08
N VAL A 15 0.29 -15.92 -3.99
CA VAL A 15 0.10 -15.17 -2.74
C VAL A 15 -1.15 -14.32 -2.94
N ILE A 16 -2.10 -14.39 -2.02
CA ILE A 16 -3.40 -13.72 -2.19
C ILE A 16 -3.46 -12.42 -1.39
N ALA A 17 -3.84 -11.36 -2.09
CA ALA A 17 -4.10 -10.04 -1.55
C ALA A 17 -5.60 -9.89 -1.22
N HIS A 18 -5.90 -9.77 0.07
CA HIS A 18 -7.23 -9.54 0.64
C HIS A 18 -7.33 -8.20 1.38
N GLU A 19 -8.56 -7.77 1.65
CA GLU A 19 -8.90 -6.79 2.68
C GLU A 19 -10.13 -7.26 3.46
N SER A 20 -10.30 -6.78 4.69
CA SER A 20 -11.22 -7.39 5.66
C SER A 20 -12.70 -7.39 5.28
N GLY A 21 -13.12 -6.60 4.30
CA GLY A 21 -14.51 -6.48 3.85
C GLY A 21 -15.42 -5.75 4.86
N ASN A 22 -14.89 -5.34 6.01
CA ASN A 22 -15.68 -4.90 7.15
C ASN A 22 -15.70 -3.37 7.27
N GLY A 23 -16.62 -2.72 6.55
CA GLY A 23 -16.78 -1.26 6.55
C GLY A 23 -17.14 -0.65 7.92
N ASN A 24 -17.62 -1.46 8.86
CA ASN A 24 -17.96 -1.00 10.22
C ASN A 24 -16.78 -1.11 11.20
N ASN A 25 -15.66 -1.72 10.80
CA ASN A 25 -14.49 -1.95 11.63
C ASN A 25 -13.27 -1.19 11.09
N THR A 26 -13.27 0.13 11.29
CA THR A 26 -12.22 1.06 10.81
C THR A 26 -11.48 1.79 11.94
N GLY A 27 -11.89 1.56 13.19
CA GLY A 27 -11.34 2.25 14.36
C GLY A 27 -9.93 1.79 14.77
N PRO A 28 -9.38 2.35 15.86
CA PRO A 28 -8.01 2.07 16.30
C PRO A 28 -7.68 0.59 16.58
N ASN A 29 -8.70 -0.20 16.95
CA ASN A 29 -8.57 -1.63 17.26
C ASN A 29 -9.03 -2.54 16.11
N ALA A 30 -9.14 -2.02 14.88
CA ALA A 30 -9.69 -2.77 13.76
C ALA A 30 -8.92 -4.09 13.52
N LEU A 31 -7.59 -4.04 13.55
CA LEU A 31 -6.72 -5.20 13.40
C LEU A 31 -6.96 -6.26 14.48
N GLU A 32 -6.99 -5.85 15.74
CA GLU A 32 -7.25 -6.74 16.88
C GLU A 32 -8.62 -7.40 16.80
N ASN A 33 -9.64 -6.63 16.40
CA ASN A 33 -11.00 -7.12 16.24
C ASN A 33 -11.08 -8.21 15.15
N GLU A 34 -10.43 -8.00 14.00
CA GLU A 34 -10.39 -8.98 12.92
C GLU A 34 -9.68 -10.26 13.32
N ILE A 35 -8.51 -10.15 13.97
CA ILE A 35 -7.76 -11.33 14.44
C ILE A 35 -8.56 -12.11 15.48
N ALA A 36 -9.22 -11.42 16.41
CA ALA A 36 -10.05 -12.07 17.41
C ALA A 36 -11.27 -12.75 16.77
N TYR A 37 -11.92 -12.11 15.80
CA TYR A 37 -13.04 -12.68 15.06
C TYR A 37 -12.63 -13.91 14.26
N MET A 38 -11.54 -13.82 13.49
CA MET A 38 -11.05 -14.93 12.70
C MET A 38 -10.59 -16.08 13.61
N ASN A 39 -9.99 -15.84 14.79
CA ASN A 39 -9.68 -16.93 15.73
C ASN A 39 -10.92 -17.70 16.21
N ARG A 40 -12.03 -17.00 16.43
CA ARG A 40 -13.32 -17.64 16.80
C ARG A 40 -13.93 -18.41 15.63
N ASN A 41 -13.67 -18.00 14.38
CA ASN A 41 -14.31 -18.52 13.17
C ASN A 41 -13.38 -19.35 12.27
N LYS A 42 -12.15 -19.65 12.72
CA LYS A 42 -11.09 -20.29 11.93
C LYS A 42 -11.41 -21.67 11.34
N ALA A 43 -12.43 -22.34 11.87
CA ALA A 43 -12.94 -23.57 11.27
C ALA A 43 -13.55 -23.33 9.88
N ASN A 44 -14.05 -22.13 9.63
CA ASN A 44 -14.69 -21.72 8.38
C ASN A 44 -13.73 -20.93 7.48
N ALA A 45 -13.03 -19.93 8.05
CA ALA A 45 -12.17 -19.04 7.29
C ALA A 45 -10.97 -18.57 8.12
N PHE A 46 -9.77 -18.64 7.55
CA PHE A 46 -8.57 -18.05 8.11
C PHE A 46 -7.51 -17.84 7.03
N THR A 47 -6.64 -16.86 7.26
CA THR A 47 -5.53 -16.48 6.38
C THR A 47 -4.19 -16.60 7.12
N SER A 48 -3.07 -16.44 6.41
CA SER A 48 -1.73 -16.51 7.01
C SER A 48 -1.33 -15.25 7.77
N HIS A 49 -1.75 -14.08 7.29
CA HIS A 49 -1.27 -12.79 7.78
C HIS A 49 -2.39 -11.77 7.83
N TRP A 50 -2.23 -10.84 8.78
CA TRP A 50 -2.93 -9.57 8.81
C TRP A 50 -1.94 -8.41 8.79
N VAL A 51 -2.31 -7.34 8.10
CA VAL A 51 -1.61 -6.05 8.09
C VAL A 51 -2.58 -4.96 8.53
N GLY A 52 -2.14 -4.07 9.42
CA GLY A 52 -2.97 -2.96 9.89
C GLY A 52 -2.38 -2.25 11.10
N GLY A 53 -3.16 -1.34 11.70
CA GLY A 53 -2.81 -0.71 12.98
C GLY A 53 -1.53 0.13 12.93
N GLY A 54 -1.24 0.76 11.79
CA GLY A 54 -0.08 1.65 11.61
C GLY A 54 1.16 0.97 11.03
N GLY A 55 0.99 -0.02 10.15
CA GLY A 55 2.07 -0.74 9.46
C GLY A 55 2.49 -2.04 10.16
N ARG A 56 1.69 -2.55 11.10
CA ARG A 56 2.01 -3.81 11.79
C ARG A 56 1.68 -4.99 10.89
N ILE A 57 2.54 -5.99 10.93
CA ILE A 57 2.37 -7.28 10.25
C ILE A 57 2.25 -8.36 11.33
N ILE A 58 1.19 -9.16 11.26
CA ILE A 58 0.94 -10.24 12.21
C ILE A 58 0.74 -11.54 11.44
N GLN A 59 1.69 -12.46 11.58
CA GLN A 59 1.54 -13.82 11.11
C GLN A 59 0.76 -14.65 12.13
N ILE A 60 -0.32 -15.26 11.69
CA ILE A 60 -1.31 -15.97 12.53
C ILE A 60 -1.40 -17.46 12.19
N ALA A 61 -1.03 -17.84 10.96
CA ALA A 61 -0.95 -19.19 10.47
C ALA A 61 0.35 -19.40 9.67
N PRO A 62 0.89 -20.63 9.61
CA PRO A 62 2.08 -20.94 8.83
C PRO A 62 1.83 -20.73 7.33
N VAL A 63 2.85 -20.20 6.64
CA VAL A 63 2.91 -20.18 5.18
C VAL A 63 3.17 -21.59 4.63
N GLY A 64 2.90 -21.80 3.33
CA GLY A 64 3.10 -23.10 2.69
C GLY A 64 2.16 -24.22 3.19
N LYS A 65 1.12 -23.84 3.94
CA LYS A 65 0.06 -24.72 4.45
C LYS A 65 -1.29 -24.20 4.02
N LEU A 66 -2.25 -25.12 3.94
CA LEU A 66 -3.62 -24.82 3.53
C LEU A 66 -4.23 -23.73 4.44
N GLN A 67 -4.89 -22.76 3.81
CA GLN A 67 -5.62 -21.65 4.42
C GLN A 67 -7.01 -21.59 3.80
N TYR A 68 -7.98 -20.98 4.49
CA TYR A 68 -9.39 -20.94 4.05
C TYR A 68 -9.85 -19.50 3.78
N GLY A 69 -9.14 -18.72 2.96
CA GLY A 69 -9.49 -17.32 2.68
C GLY A 69 -9.92 -17.01 1.26
N CYS A 70 -9.61 -17.87 0.26
CA CYS A 70 -9.86 -17.57 -1.16
C CYS A 70 -10.65 -18.66 -1.90
N GLY A 71 -11.47 -19.42 -1.18
CA GLY A 71 -12.31 -20.48 -1.74
C GLY A 71 -11.57 -21.78 -2.11
N PRO A 72 -12.31 -22.89 -2.31
CA PRO A 72 -11.75 -24.25 -2.35
C PRO A 72 -10.77 -24.49 -3.50
N LYS A 73 -10.85 -23.71 -4.59
CA LYS A 73 -9.95 -23.85 -5.75
C LYS A 73 -8.68 -23.02 -5.62
N GLY A 74 -8.73 -21.88 -4.93
CA GLY A 74 -7.55 -21.05 -4.68
C GLY A 74 -6.75 -21.54 -3.48
N ASN A 75 -7.44 -21.94 -2.40
CA ASN A 75 -6.84 -22.38 -1.13
C ASN A 75 -5.67 -23.37 -1.27
N PRO A 76 -5.78 -24.49 -2.03
CA PRO A 76 -4.69 -25.46 -2.15
C PRO A 76 -3.50 -24.97 -3.00
N LEU A 77 -3.60 -23.78 -3.60
CA LEU A 77 -2.59 -23.19 -4.49
C LEU A 77 -1.89 -21.95 -3.89
N SER A 78 -2.35 -21.48 -2.73
CA SER A 78 -1.92 -20.23 -2.12
C SER A 78 -0.86 -20.47 -1.04
N TYR A 79 0.39 -20.07 -1.32
CA TYR A 79 1.49 -20.09 -0.36
C TYR A 79 1.16 -19.29 0.90
N ALA A 80 0.57 -18.12 0.69
CA ALA A 80 0.13 -17.21 1.74
C ALA A 80 -1.12 -16.44 1.28
N GLN A 81 -1.97 -16.08 2.22
CA GLN A 81 -3.12 -15.20 2.06
C GLN A 81 -2.99 -14.08 3.09
N VAL A 82 -3.05 -12.83 2.64
CA VAL A 82 -2.74 -11.64 3.45
C VAL A 82 -3.95 -10.71 3.47
N GLU A 83 -4.46 -10.45 4.66
CA GLU A 83 -5.56 -9.52 4.92
C GLU A 83 -5.04 -8.13 5.25
N LEU A 84 -5.64 -7.10 4.66
CA LEU A 84 -5.49 -5.70 5.06
C LEU A 84 -6.68 -5.29 5.94
N ALA A 85 -6.43 -4.98 7.21
CA ALA A 85 -7.44 -4.39 8.09
C ALA A 85 -7.80 -3.00 7.61
N ARG A 86 -9.10 -2.67 7.62
CA ARG A 86 -9.55 -1.34 7.25
C ARG A 86 -9.24 -0.31 8.35
N THR A 87 -8.99 0.90 7.91
CA THR A 87 -8.98 2.13 8.70
C THR A 87 -9.72 3.22 7.90
N ASP A 88 -10.15 4.30 8.54
CA ASP A 88 -10.61 5.54 7.89
C ASP A 88 -9.54 6.66 7.95
N ASN A 89 -8.45 6.43 8.69
CA ASN A 89 -7.35 7.36 8.85
C ASN A 89 -6.35 7.21 7.70
N LYS A 90 -6.26 8.23 6.84
CA LYS A 90 -5.37 8.22 5.66
C LYS A 90 -3.88 8.08 6.02
N GLU A 91 -3.43 8.64 7.13
CA GLU A 91 -2.03 8.53 7.55
C GLU A 91 -1.71 7.13 8.09
N GLN A 92 -2.67 6.50 8.76
CA GLN A 92 -2.55 5.10 9.13
C GLN A 92 -2.56 4.21 7.89
N PHE A 93 -3.49 4.45 6.96
CA PHE A 93 -3.60 3.69 5.72
C PHE A 93 -2.29 3.71 4.92
N LYS A 94 -1.60 4.86 4.80
CA LYS A 94 -0.30 4.92 4.11
C LYS A 94 0.71 3.93 4.69
N LYS A 95 0.78 3.80 6.03
CA LYS A 95 1.67 2.87 6.72
C LYS A 95 1.23 1.42 6.53
N ASP A 96 -0.07 1.17 6.69
CA ASP A 96 -0.68 -0.16 6.50
C ASP A 96 -0.45 -0.65 5.06
N TYR A 97 -0.72 0.19 4.07
CA TYR A 97 -0.50 -0.09 2.65
C TYR A 97 0.99 -0.31 2.35
N ALA A 98 1.90 0.47 2.94
CA ALA A 98 3.33 0.26 2.77
C ALA A 98 3.80 -1.12 3.25
N ALA A 99 3.38 -1.50 4.46
CA ALA A 99 3.64 -2.83 5.02
C ALA A 99 2.99 -3.95 4.18
N TYR A 100 1.77 -3.70 3.67
CA TYR A 100 1.02 -4.66 2.85
C TYR A 100 1.71 -4.94 1.51
N ILE A 101 2.17 -3.90 0.80
CA ILE A 101 2.93 -4.06 -0.44
C ILE A 101 4.25 -4.78 -0.18
N TRP A 102 4.98 -4.40 0.86
CA TRP A 102 6.23 -5.06 1.22
C TRP A 102 6.00 -6.56 1.47
N LEU A 103 5.03 -6.90 2.33
CA LEU A 103 4.77 -8.29 2.73
C LEU A 103 4.33 -9.17 1.55
N LEU A 104 3.41 -8.68 0.70
CA LEU A 104 2.98 -9.42 -0.49
C LEU A 104 4.15 -9.75 -1.41
N ARG A 105 5.05 -8.79 -1.60
CA ARG A 105 6.26 -8.97 -2.42
C ARG A 105 7.23 -9.96 -1.80
N GLU A 106 7.48 -9.86 -0.49
CA GLU A 106 8.39 -10.79 0.20
C GLU A 106 7.87 -12.22 0.19
N LEU A 107 6.58 -12.43 0.47
CA LEU A 107 5.97 -13.76 0.41
C LEU A 107 6.02 -14.38 -0.99
N ALA A 108 5.89 -13.56 -2.04
CA ALA A 108 6.02 -14.03 -3.41
C ALA A 108 7.47 -14.47 -3.72
N LYS A 109 8.46 -13.70 -3.27
CA LYS A 109 9.88 -14.08 -3.39
C LYS A 109 10.20 -15.35 -2.61
N GLU A 110 9.72 -15.45 -1.38
CA GLU A 110 9.90 -16.62 -0.51
C GLU A 110 9.32 -17.89 -1.15
N ALA A 111 8.15 -17.78 -1.79
CA ALA A 111 7.53 -18.88 -2.53
C ALA A 111 8.18 -19.18 -3.89
N GLY A 112 9.15 -18.37 -4.34
CA GLY A 112 9.76 -18.49 -5.66
C GLY A 112 8.81 -18.21 -6.82
N ILE A 113 7.78 -17.36 -6.62
CA ILE A 113 6.79 -17.00 -7.65
C ILE A 113 6.99 -15.56 -8.15
N PRO A 114 6.53 -15.22 -9.37
CA PRO A 114 6.68 -13.87 -9.90
C PRO A 114 6.00 -12.79 -9.06
N VAL A 115 6.69 -11.67 -8.86
CA VAL A 115 6.15 -10.49 -8.17
C VAL A 115 5.34 -9.63 -9.14
N VAL A 116 4.22 -10.17 -9.60
CA VAL A 116 3.29 -9.52 -10.53
C VAL A 116 1.87 -9.75 -10.05
N LEU A 117 1.09 -8.67 -9.94
CA LEU A 117 -0.31 -8.73 -9.53
C LEU A 117 -1.22 -9.10 -10.71
N ASP A 118 -2.09 -10.08 -10.51
CA ASP A 118 -3.20 -10.45 -11.41
C ASP A 118 -2.80 -10.81 -12.85
N GLY A 119 -1.51 -11.12 -13.08
CA GLY A 119 -1.01 -11.62 -14.35
C GLY A 119 -1.44 -13.05 -14.65
N ALA A 120 -1.15 -13.53 -15.86
CA ALA A 120 -1.29 -14.94 -16.20
C ALA A 120 -0.33 -15.81 -15.38
N GLY A 121 -0.72 -17.06 -15.10
CA GLY A 121 0.12 -18.01 -14.37
C GLY A 121 0.33 -17.67 -12.88
N ASN A 122 1.48 -18.05 -12.33
CA ASN A 122 1.83 -17.87 -10.92
C ASN A 122 2.07 -16.38 -10.56
N GLY A 123 1.99 -16.06 -9.28
CA GLY A 123 2.29 -14.73 -8.75
C GLY A 123 1.27 -14.24 -7.73
N ILE A 124 1.30 -12.94 -7.45
CA ILE A 124 0.38 -12.33 -6.48
C ILE A 124 -0.99 -12.16 -7.15
N LYS A 125 -2.07 -12.58 -6.47
CA LYS A 125 -3.44 -12.49 -6.99
C LYS A 125 -4.34 -11.75 -6.00
N SER A 126 -5.22 -10.89 -6.50
CA SER A 126 -6.37 -10.41 -5.74
C SER A 126 -7.38 -11.53 -5.53
N HIS A 127 -8.23 -11.41 -4.51
CA HIS A 127 -9.37 -12.32 -4.36
C HIS A 127 -10.32 -12.22 -5.57
N ARG A 128 -10.47 -11.02 -6.14
CA ARG A 128 -11.19 -10.78 -7.39
C ARG A 128 -10.69 -11.67 -8.53
N TRP A 129 -9.37 -11.77 -8.71
CA TRP A 129 -8.78 -12.62 -9.75
C TRP A 129 -9.11 -14.09 -9.54
N ILE A 130 -9.12 -14.57 -8.30
CA ILE A 130 -9.53 -15.94 -7.96
C ILE A 130 -11.00 -16.17 -8.34
N SER A 131 -11.89 -15.23 -7.98
CA SER A 131 -13.31 -15.27 -8.36
C SER A 131 -13.50 -15.33 -9.88
N ASP A 132 -12.71 -14.57 -10.63
CA ASP A 132 -12.84 -14.47 -12.09
C ASP A 132 -12.24 -15.68 -12.82
N ASN A 133 -11.11 -16.21 -12.36
CA ASN A 133 -10.32 -17.20 -13.11
C ASN A 133 -10.47 -18.63 -12.57
N LEU A 134 -10.57 -18.82 -11.26
CA LEU A 134 -10.69 -20.15 -10.65
C LEU A 134 -12.15 -20.49 -10.28
N LYS A 135 -12.97 -19.47 -9.98
CA LYS A 135 -14.32 -19.61 -9.42
C LYS A 135 -14.30 -20.25 -8.02
N GLY A 136 -15.48 -20.47 -7.43
CA GLY A 136 -15.62 -21.04 -6.08
C GLY A 136 -15.61 -20.00 -4.95
N THR A 137 -15.56 -18.73 -5.31
CA THR A 137 -15.78 -17.54 -4.47
C THR A 137 -16.31 -16.43 -5.39
N ASN A 138 -17.02 -15.45 -4.83
CA ASN A 138 -17.55 -14.29 -5.53
C ASN A 138 -17.00 -12.95 -5.00
N HIS A 139 -16.03 -13.03 -4.09
CA HIS A 139 -15.40 -11.89 -3.46
C HIS A 139 -14.58 -11.05 -4.46
N ARG A 140 -14.47 -9.74 -4.20
CA ARG A 140 -13.90 -8.75 -5.14
C ARG A 140 -12.78 -7.91 -4.54
N ASP A 141 -12.39 -8.18 -3.29
CA ASP A 141 -11.28 -7.51 -2.60
C ASP A 141 -9.95 -7.64 -3.35
N PRO A 142 -9.02 -6.68 -3.18
CA PRO A 142 -9.10 -5.51 -2.27
C PRO A 142 -9.52 -4.19 -2.93
N TYR A 143 -9.96 -4.23 -4.19
CA TYR A 143 -9.98 -3.04 -5.06
C TYR A 143 -10.85 -1.88 -4.59
N SER A 144 -12.10 -2.11 -4.16
CA SER A 144 -12.99 -1.01 -3.77
C SER A 144 -12.50 -0.29 -2.51
N TYR A 145 -11.92 -1.02 -1.56
CA TYR A 145 -11.32 -0.40 -0.37
C TYR A 145 -10.07 0.42 -0.73
N LEU A 146 -9.17 -0.15 -1.53
CA LEU A 146 -7.98 0.57 -1.99
C LEU A 146 -8.34 1.85 -2.77
N GLU A 147 -9.34 1.76 -3.65
CA GLU A 147 -9.83 2.92 -4.41
C GLU A 147 -10.40 4.02 -3.49
N SER A 148 -11.16 3.64 -2.46
CA SER A 148 -11.66 4.58 -1.44
C SER A 148 -10.55 5.33 -0.70
N MET A 149 -9.35 4.75 -0.67
CA MET A 149 -8.14 5.31 -0.07
C MET A 149 -7.21 6.02 -1.07
N GLY A 150 -7.63 6.14 -2.32
CA GLY A 150 -6.88 6.83 -3.38
C GLY A 150 -5.87 5.95 -4.11
N ILE A 151 -5.91 4.63 -3.94
CA ILE A 151 -5.07 3.68 -4.68
C ILE A 151 -5.91 3.04 -5.78
N SER A 152 -5.68 3.46 -7.02
CA SER A 152 -6.31 2.82 -8.17
C SER A 152 -5.77 1.40 -8.38
N GLU A 153 -6.52 0.56 -9.10
CA GLU A 153 -6.04 -0.76 -9.50
C GLU A 153 -4.71 -0.69 -10.28
N ALA A 154 -4.55 0.30 -11.15
CA ALA A 154 -3.32 0.50 -11.91
C ALA A 154 -2.14 0.84 -10.97
N GLN A 155 -2.37 1.68 -9.97
CA GLN A 155 -1.37 2.01 -8.95
C GLN A 155 -1.01 0.78 -8.12
N PHE A 156 -1.99 -0.01 -7.68
CA PHE A 156 -1.73 -1.22 -6.91
C PHE A 156 -0.88 -2.24 -7.70
N LYS A 157 -1.17 -2.43 -9.00
CA LYS A 157 -0.34 -3.27 -9.88
C LYS A 157 1.09 -2.74 -10.01
N LEU A 158 1.26 -1.42 -10.12
CA LEU A 158 2.56 -0.78 -10.21
C LEU A 158 3.37 -0.95 -8.92
N ASP A 159 2.72 -0.73 -7.77
CA ASP A 159 3.32 -0.84 -6.45
C ASP A 159 3.71 -2.28 -6.13
N ILE A 160 2.89 -3.26 -6.50
CA ILE A 160 3.27 -4.67 -6.39
C ILE A 160 4.46 -4.99 -7.26
N LYS A 161 4.51 -4.51 -8.52
CA LYS A 161 5.60 -4.82 -9.44
C LYS A 161 6.93 -4.19 -9.02
N ASN A 162 6.88 -2.91 -8.66
CA ASN A 162 8.09 -2.11 -8.43
C ASN A 162 8.48 -2.05 -6.95
N GLY A 163 7.55 -2.37 -6.05
CA GLY A 163 7.63 -1.95 -4.67
C GLY A 163 7.20 -0.49 -4.54
N LEU A 164 6.75 -0.14 -3.34
CA LEU A 164 6.87 1.24 -2.90
C LEU A 164 8.36 1.38 -2.61
N GLY A 165 9.05 2.29 -3.29
CA GLY A 165 10.45 2.56 -2.98
C GLY A 165 10.59 2.70 -1.46
N GLU A 166 11.73 2.29 -0.91
CA GLU A 166 12.10 2.70 0.45
C GLU A 166 11.71 4.17 0.63
N VAL A 167 11.27 4.57 1.82
CA VAL A 167 11.25 5.98 2.19
C VAL A 167 12.70 6.45 2.09
N LYS A 168 13.14 6.78 0.88
CA LYS A 168 14.35 7.50 0.64
C LYS A 168 14.03 8.89 1.14
N GLU A 169 14.93 9.43 1.97
CA GLU A 169 15.02 10.87 2.14
C GLU A 169 14.77 11.53 0.78
N ALA A 170 13.89 12.53 0.79
CA ALA A 170 13.50 13.21 -0.42
C ALA A 170 14.77 13.51 -1.24
N GLN A 171 14.85 13.01 -2.48
CA GLN A 171 16.04 13.19 -3.30
C GLN A 171 16.15 14.66 -3.67
N ILE A 172 16.78 15.46 -2.79
CA ILE A 172 17.09 16.86 -3.05
C ILE A 172 18.18 16.87 -4.11
N THR A 173 17.78 17.16 -5.34
CA THR A 173 18.74 17.38 -6.43
C THR A 173 18.85 18.87 -6.67
N GLU A 174 20.08 19.40 -6.67
CA GLU A 174 20.32 20.77 -7.08
C GLU A 174 19.91 20.97 -8.54
N ALA A 175 19.18 22.04 -8.79
CA ALA A 175 18.71 22.43 -10.11
C ALA A 175 18.81 23.95 -10.28
N LYS A 176 18.60 24.41 -11.51
CA LYS A 176 18.48 25.84 -11.83
C LYS A 176 17.24 26.06 -12.66
N VAL A 177 16.49 27.10 -12.33
CA VAL A 177 15.35 27.56 -13.14
C VAL A 177 15.75 28.83 -13.87
N MET A 178 15.51 28.84 -15.19
CA MET A 178 15.73 30.01 -16.05
C MET A 178 14.47 30.87 -16.06
N LEU A 179 14.62 32.17 -15.83
CA LEU A 179 13.57 33.17 -16.04
C LEU A 179 13.91 34.02 -17.25
N ASN A 180 13.04 33.97 -18.25
CA ASN A 180 13.14 34.69 -19.52
C ASN A 180 14.51 34.52 -20.22
N ASP A 181 15.12 33.34 -20.10
CA ASP A 181 16.43 32.98 -20.70
C ASP A 181 17.64 33.85 -20.32
N VAL A 182 17.50 34.71 -19.30
CA VAL A 182 18.53 35.71 -18.97
C VAL A 182 19.15 35.46 -17.59
N LYS A 183 18.41 34.92 -16.62
CA LYS A 183 18.91 34.71 -15.25
C LYS A 183 18.48 33.35 -14.68
N THR A 184 19.42 32.68 -14.01
CA THR A 184 19.20 31.42 -13.31
C THR A 184 18.94 31.65 -11.83
N ILE A 185 17.92 30.99 -11.28
CA ILE A 185 17.66 30.92 -9.84
C ILE A 185 18.00 29.50 -9.32
N PRO A 186 18.69 29.37 -8.16
CA PRO A 186 18.84 28.08 -7.49
C PRO A 186 17.48 27.43 -7.21
N ALA A 187 17.37 26.15 -7.54
CA ALA A 187 16.19 25.35 -7.31
C ALA A 187 16.57 23.98 -6.76
N VAL A 188 15.61 23.30 -6.17
CA VAL A 188 15.75 21.90 -5.79
C VAL A 188 14.61 21.10 -6.40
N ILE A 189 14.93 19.93 -6.93
CA ILE A 189 13.93 18.95 -7.32
C ILE A 189 13.65 18.09 -6.10
N ILE A 190 12.39 17.99 -5.71
CA ILE A 190 11.90 17.14 -4.63
C ILE A 190 10.72 16.37 -5.20
N ASP A 191 10.81 15.04 -5.21
CA ASP A 191 9.78 14.13 -5.73
C ASP A 191 9.30 14.50 -7.15
N GLY A 192 10.24 14.86 -8.02
CA GLY A 192 9.96 15.25 -9.42
C GLY A 192 9.34 16.64 -9.59
N ARG A 193 9.20 17.43 -8.52
CA ARG A 193 8.72 18.82 -8.57
C ARG A 193 9.84 19.79 -8.28
N THR A 194 9.93 20.84 -9.09
CA THR A 194 10.91 21.92 -8.91
C THR A 194 10.42 22.92 -7.86
N HIS A 195 11.26 23.16 -6.86
CA HIS A 195 11.03 24.12 -5.79
C HIS A 195 12.08 25.22 -5.87
N VAL A 196 11.66 26.47 -5.67
CA VAL A 196 12.52 27.66 -5.70
C VAL A 196 12.37 28.40 -4.39
N GLN A 197 13.47 28.91 -3.84
CA GLN A 197 13.39 29.76 -2.66
C GLN A 197 12.67 31.07 -3.02
N VAL A 198 11.56 31.34 -2.33
CA VAL A 198 10.72 32.53 -2.61
C VAL A 198 11.47 33.85 -2.44
N ARG A 199 12.54 33.88 -1.61
CA ARG A 199 13.42 35.04 -1.46
C ARG A 199 14.19 35.34 -2.75
N GLU A 200 14.82 34.32 -3.34
CA GLU A 200 15.56 34.45 -4.59
C GLU A 200 14.65 34.95 -5.73
N LEU A 201 13.41 34.44 -5.77
CA LEU A 201 12.41 34.91 -6.73
C LEU A 201 12.02 36.38 -6.48
N ALA A 202 11.87 36.78 -5.22
CA ALA A 202 11.53 38.15 -4.86
C ALA A 202 12.65 39.13 -5.24
N GLU A 203 13.91 38.78 -4.95
CA GLU A 203 15.08 39.59 -5.32
C GLU A 203 15.21 39.75 -6.83
N LEU A 204 15.02 38.66 -7.59
CA LEU A 204 15.07 38.71 -9.05
C LEU A 204 14.02 39.65 -9.65
N LEU A 205 12.81 39.61 -9.10
CA LEU A 205 11.67 40.39 -9.58
C LEU A 205 11.59 41.79 -8.95
N GLY A 206 12.54 42.18 -8.09
CA GLY A 206 12.51 43.46 -7.38
C GLY A 206 11.33 43.61 -6.41
N LEU A 207 10.81 42.48 -5.89
CA LEU A 207 9.68 42.44 -4.98
C LEU A 207 10.13 42.43 -3.53
N LYS A 208 9.36 43.07 -2.66
CA LYS A 208 9.54 42.99 -1.22
C LYS A 208 8.79 41.80 -0.65
N LEU A 209 9.50 40.95 0.09
CA LEU A 209 8.95 39.79 0.77
C LEU A 209 8.62 40.13 2.23
N VAL A 210 7.39 39.83 2.67
CA VAL A 210 6.96 40.00 4.06
C VAL A 210 6.35 38.70 4.56
N TYR A 211 6.95 38.12 5.60
CA TYR A 211 6.44 36.93 6.28
C TYR A 211 5.67 37.32 7.55
N ASN A 212 4.43 36.87 7.67
CA ASN A 212 3.64 37.05 8.89
C ASN A 212 3.73 35.79 9.76
N ASN A 213 4.39 35.90 10.92
CA ASN A 213 4.60 34.75 11.80
C ASN A 213 3.32 34.23 12.46
N LYS A 214 2.27 35.05 12.58
CA LYS A 214 0.98 34.67 13.19
C LYS A 214 0.11 33.91 12.20
N SER A 215 -0.02 34.41 10.96
CA SER A 215 -0.84 33.76 9.94
C SER A 215 -0.08 32.69 9.13
N LYS A 216 1.25 32.63 9.24
CA LYS A 216 2.12 31.75 8.45
C LYS A 216 2.03 32.00 6.94
N ILE A 217 1.67 33.23 6.56
CA ILE A 217 1.54 33.65 5.15
C ILE A 217 2.73 34.54 4.77
N THR A 218 3.33 34.24 3.61
CA THR A 218 4.30 35.11 2.94
C THR A 218 3.58 35.92 1.86
N LYS A 219 3.77 37.24 1.84
CA LYS A 219 3.26 38.14 0.80
C LYS A 219 4.41 38.78 0.03
N LEU A 220 4.21 38.97 -1.27
CA LEU A 220 5.11 39.67 -2.18
C LEU A 220 4.49 41.01 -2.56
N TYR A 221 5.29 42.07 -2.55
CA TYR A 221 4.85 43.42 -2.88
C TYR A 221 5.72 44.00 -3.98
N VAL A 222 5.09 44.66 -4.96
CA VAL A 222 5.81 45.47 -5.94
C VAL A 222 6.36 46.70 -5.23
N MET A 223 7.66 46.95 -5.37
CA MET A 223 8.27 48.20 -4.94
C MET A 223 7.89 49.29 -5.97
N LYS A 224 7.21 50.35 -5.51
CA LYS A 224 7.03 51.58 -6.29
C LYS A 224 8.13 52.56 -5.94
#